data_AF-A0A9J6PH87-F1
#
_entry.id   AF-A0A9J6PH87-F1
#
_cell.length_a   1.000
_cell.length_b   1.000
_cell.length_c   1.000
_cell.angle_alpha   90.00
_cell.angle_beta   90.00
_cell.angle_gamma   90.00
#
_symmetry.space_group_name_H-M   'P 1'
#
loop_
_entity.id
_entity.type
_entity.pdbx_description
1 polymer ?
#
loop_
_entity_poly.entity_id
_entity_poly.type
_entity_poly.pdbx_seq_one_letter_code
_entity_poly.pdbx_strand_id
1 'polypeptide(L)'
;MLARHIESRAQSHRLLAEPDVARHRDVRAAADQLVARLRETDAETLPDLVSEGTISPGRIHLGIDRQKFARFLGTTPEDIDPECIQLSSPFTIRRRGVETRIVAGERARQPDARLVRMLAKAHRWVGEARSGTPFAVIARREKHADAYIRVRAQLAFLSPRIQAAILDGTQPPDLCLERFVRTLIPLDWAEQERLFGFTA
;
A
#
# COMPACT_ATOMS: atom_id res chain seq x y z
N MET A 1 -6.72 -3.91 10.57
CA MET A 1 -7.38 -2.61 10.82
C MET A 1 -8.43 -2.77 11.92
N LEU A 2 -9.48 -3.56 11.69
CA LEU A 2 -10.54 -3.86 12.67
C LEU A 2 -10.03 -4.40 14.02
N ALA A 3 -9.22 -5.46 14.01
CA ALA A 3 -8.64 -6.04 15.22
C ALA A 3 -7.85 -5.00 16.06
N ARG A 4 -7.06 -4.14 15.41
CA ARG A 4 -6.29 -3.07 16.09
C ARG A 4 -7.20 -2.00 16.69
N HIS A 5 -8.32 -1.69 16.03
CA HIS A 5 -9.28 -0.71 16.54
C HIS A 5 -9.98 -1.22 17.82
N ILE A 6 -10.48 -2.46 17.78
CA ILE A 6 -11.12 -3.11 18.93
C ILE A 6 -10.14 -3.21 20.10
N GLU A 7 -8.90 -3.66 19.84
CA GLU A 7 -7.83 -3.74 20.84
C GLU A 7 -7.53 -2.37 21.50
N SER A 8 -7.42 -1.31 20.70
CA SER A 8 -7.13 0.04 21.22
C SER A 8 -8.27 0.59 22.08
N ARG A 9 -9.53 0.38 21.68
CA ARG A 9 -10.72 0.78 22.46
C ARG A 9 -10.84 -0.04 23.75
N ALA A 10 -10.56 -1.34 23.67
CA ALA A 10 -10.51 -2.23 24.82
C ALA A 10 -9.45 -1.78 25.84
N GLN A 11 -8.26 -1.34 25.38
CA GLN A 11 -7.18 -0.83 26.24
C GLN A 11 -7.52 0.51 26.88
N SER A 12 -8.33 1.31 26.20
CA SER A 12 -8.74 2.63 26.66
C SER A 12 -10.03 2.62 27.48
N HIS A 13 -10.60 1.44 27.78
CA HIS A 13 -11.89 1.27 28.45
C HIS A 13 -13.07 1.97 27.74
N ARG A 14 -13.03 2.05 26.40
CA ARG A 14 -14.04 2.73 25.57
C ARG A 14 -14.87 1.80 24.71
N LEU A 15 -15.04 0.54 25.11
CA LEU A 15 -15.94 -0.39 24.41
C LEU A 15 -17.41 -0.11 24.75
N LEU A 16 -17.65 0.35 25.97
CA LEU A 16 -18.97 0.70 26.47
C LEU A 16 -19.12 2.22 26.57
N ALA A 17 -20.34 2.72 26.37
CA ALA A 17 -20.70 4.14 26.50
C ALA A 17 -20.58 4.62 27.94
N GLU A 18 -20.93 3.76 28.90
CA GLU A 18 -20.72 3.99 30.34
C GLU A 18 -19.65 3.00 30.88
N PRO A 19 -18.55 3.50 31.48
CA PRO A 19 -17.52 2.63 32.03
C PRO A 19 -18.00 1.95 33.33
N ASP A 20 -18.44 0.69 33.23
CA ASP A 20 -18.76 -0.16 34.39
C ASP A 20 -17.62 -1.13 34.70
N VAL A 21 -16.94 -0.91 35.83
CA VAL A 21 -15.76 -1.69 36.28
C VAL A 21 -16.08 -3.17 36.52
N ALA A 22 -17.32 -3.51 36.92
CA ALA A 22 -17.72 -4.89 37.20
C ALA A 22 -17.94 -5.69 35.89
N ARG A 23 -18.53 -5.05 34.88
CA ARG A 23 -18.76 -5.66 33.54
C ARG A 23 -17.52 -5.58 32.64
N HIS A 24 -16.59 -4.67 32.94
CA HIS A 24 -15.43 -4.38 32.10
C HIS A 24 -14.49 -5.58 31.89
N ARG A 25 -14.34 -6.47 32.87
CA ARG A 25 -13.42 -7.61 32.78
C ARG A 25 -13.90 -8.64 31.76
N ASP A 26 -15.20 -8.95 31.78
CA ASP A 26 -15.80 -9.94 30.89
C ASP A 26 -15.90 -9.41 29.46
N VAL A 27 -16.32 -8.15 29.30
CA VAL A 27 -16.33 -7.46 28.00
C VAL A 27 -14.92 -7.36 27.43
N ARG A 28 -13.91 -7.11 28.26
CA ARG A 28 -12.51 -7.08 27.83
C ARG A 28 -12.03 -8.45 27.35
N ALA A 29 -12.29 -9.50 28.12
CA ALA A 29 -11.91 -10.86 27.74
C ALA A 29 -12.58 -11.29 26.43
N ALA A 30 -13.86 -10.97 26.24
CA ALA A 30 -14.59 -11.23 24.99
C ALA A 30 -14.00 -10.44 23.80
N ALA A 31 -13.61 -9.17 24.01
CA ALA A 31 -12.94 -8.38 22.99
C ALA A 31 -11.57 -8.95 22.59
N ASP A 32 -10.77 -9.42 23.55
CA ASP A 32 -9.47 -10.04 23.28
C ASP A 32 -9.63 -11.36 22.48
N GLN A 33 -10.66 -12.16 22.78
CA GLN A 33 -11.01 -13.35 21.99
C GLN A 33 -11.42 -12.99 20.55
N LEU A 34 -12.22 -11.94 20.36
CA LEU A 34 -12.59 -11.45 19.04
C LEU A 34 -11.36 -11.00 18.23
N VAL A 35 -10.45 -10.28 18.88
CA VAL A 35 -9.19 -9.82 18.27
C VAL A 35 -8.32 -11.01 17.85
N ALA A 36 -8.25 -12.06 18.65
CA ALA A 36 -7.53 -13.29 18.30
C ALA A 36 -8.13 -13.94 17.03
N ARG A 37 -9.45 -14.15 16.99
CA ARG A 37 -10.15 -14.73 15.82
C ARG A 37 -9.94 -13.90 14.54
N LEU A 38 -10.01 -12.58 14.65
CA LEU A 38 -9.77 -11.67 13.52
C LEU A 38 -8.31 -11.71 13.01
N ARG A 39 -7.34 -12.11 13.85
CA ARG A 39 -5.92 -12.24 13.47
C ARG A 39 -5.58 -13.60 12.88
N GLU A 40 -6.29 -14.65 13.27
CA GLU A 40 -6.08 -16.02 12.78
C GLU A 40 -6.60 -16.24 11.34
N THR A 41 -7.08 -15.20 10.66
CA THR A 41 -7.67 -15.28 9.30
C THR A 41 -8.92 -16.16 9.27
N ASP A 42 -9.74 -16.08 10.33
CA ASP A 42 -11.08 -16.67 10.32
C ASP A 42 -11.92 -15.96 9.25
N ALA A 43 -12.20 -16.66 8.14
CA ALA A 43 -12.86 -16.12 6.96
C ALA A 43 -14.32 -15.74 7.20
N GLU A 44 -14.94 -16.23 8.28
CA GLU A 44 -16.37 -16.04 8.56
C GLU A 44 -16.64 -14.91 9.56
N THR A 45 -15.73 -14.70 10.52
CA THR A 45 -15.92 -13.69 11.58
C THR A 45 -15.94 -12.26 11.03
N LEU A 46 -15.12 -11.97 10.02
CA LEU A 46 -14.98 -10.62 9.47
C LEU A 46 -16.20 -10.19 8.63
N PRO A 47 -16.70 -11.01 7.69
CA PRO A 47 -17.92 -10.71 6.94
C PRO A 47 -19.17 -10.64 7.83
N ASP A 48 -19.27 -11.48 8.87
CA ASP A 48 -20.45 -11.48 9.73
C ASP A 48 -20.55 -10.19 10.56
N LEU A 49 -19.41 -9.67 11.05
CA LEU A 49 -19.39 -8.53 11.96
C LEU A 49 -19.48 -7.16 11.27
N VAL A 50 -19.09 -7.06 10.00
CA VAL A 50 -19.11 -5.80 9.23
C VAL A 50 -20.51 -5.58 8.65
N SER A 51 -21.14 -4.45 9.00
CA SER A 51 -22.45 -4.07 8.45
C SER A 51 -22.32 -3.39 7.09
N GLU A 52 -21.32 -2.52 6.94
CA GLU A 52 -21.06 -1.77 5.72
C GLU A 52 -19.58 -1.42 5.57
N GLY A 53 -19.14 -1.25 4.32
CA GLY A 53 -17.80 -0.79 4.00
C GLY A 53 -17.84 0.22 2.87
N THR A 54 -17.55 1.48 3.16
CA THR A 54 -17.51 2.55 2.16
C THR A 54 -16.08 2.97 1.88
N ILE A 55 -15.75 3.09 0.60
CA ILE A 55 -14.45 3.57 0.14
C ILE A 55 -14.64 4.99 -0.38
N SER A 56 -14.03 5.97 0.28
CA SER A 56 -13.94 7.36 -0.18
C SER A 56 -12.50 7.68 -0.60
N PRO A 57 -12.23 8.76 -1.36
CA PRO A 57 -10.86 9.08 -1.76
C PRO A 57 -9.91 9.20 -0.54
N GLY A 58 -8.96 8.27 -0.44
CA GLY A 58 -7.93 8.24 0.61
C GLY A 58 -8.36 7.65 1.97
N ARG A 59 -9.64 7.27 2.16
CA ARG A 59 -10.11 6.65 3.42
C ARG A 59 -11.03 5.44 3.18
N ILE A 60 -10.80 4.38 3.93
CA ILE A 60 -11.76 3.27 4.05
C ILE A 60 -12.54 3.52 5.33
N HIS A 61 -13.86 3.47 5.23
CA HIS A 61 -14.81 3.48 6.33
C HIS A 61 -15.42 2.09 6.46
N LEU A 62 -15.38 1.54 7.66
CA LEU A 62 -16.02 0.27 8.00
C LEU A 62 -17.01 0.52 9.13
N GLY A 63 -18.26 0.16 8.89
CA GLY A 63 -19.30 0.06 9.90
C GLY A 63 -19.34 -1.35 10.49
N ILE A 64 -19.46 -1.43 11.81
CA ILE A 64 -19.65 -2.69 12.53
C ILE A 64 -21.14 -2.84 12.84
N ASP A 65 -21.68 -4.05 12.69
CA ASP A 65 -23.02 -4.36 13.15
C ASP A 65 -23.06 -4.30 14.68
N ARG A 66 -23.77 -3.29 15.21
CA ARG A 66 -23.87 -3.03 16.65
C ARG A 66 -24.49 -4.19 17.41
N GLN A 67 -25.49 -4.88 16.84
CA GLN A 67 -26.17 -5.99 17.50
C GLN A 67 -25.26 -7.21 17.58
N LYS A 68 -24.58 -7.55 16.48
CA LYS A 68 -23.66 -8.69 16.45
C LYS A 68 -22.44 -8.44 17.34
N PHE A 69 -21.90 -7.22 17.33
CA PHE A 69 -20.80 -6.83 18.19
C PHE A 69 -21.19 -6.92 19.69
N ALA A 70 -22.39 -6.47 20.05
CA ALA A 70 -22.92 -6.60 21.41
C ALA A 70 -23.09 -8.05 21.85
N ARG A 71 -23.65 -8.90 20.98
CA ARG A 71 -23.74 -10.34 21.25
C ARG A 71 -22.38 -10.97 21.48
N PHE A 72 -21.37 -10.58 20.70
CA PHE A 72 -20.02 -11.11 20.86
C PHE A 72 -19.40 -10.70 22.20
N LEU A 73 -19.64 -9.45 22.63
CA LEU A 73 -19.15 -8.92 23.90
C LEU A 73 -19.98 -9.34 25.13
N GLY A 74 -21.09 -10.06 24.93
CA GLY A 74 -22.02 -10.43 26.01
C GLY A 74 -22.75 -9.23 26.63
N THR A 75 -22.95 -8.15 25.88
CA THR A 75 -23.55 -6.89 26.34
C THR A 75 -24.79 -6.52 25.52
N THR A 76 -25.49 -5.45 25.92
CA THR A 76 -26.58 -4.88 25.13
C THR A 76 -26.04 -3.91 24.05
N PRO A 77 -26.71 -3.78 22.89
CA PRO A 77 -26.31 -2.83 21.85
C PRO A 77 -26.26 -1.38 22.35
N GLU A 78 -27.15 -1.02 23.26
CA GLU A 78 -27.28 0.32 23.84
C GLU A 78 -26.04 0.71 24.64
N ASP A 79 -25.43 -0.27 25.31
CA ASP A 79 -24.23 -0.07 26.14
C ASP A 79 -22.97 0.16 25.29
N ILE A 80 -22.97 -0.10 23.99
CA ILE A 80 -21.76 0.04 23.15
C ILE A 80 -21.47 1.49 22.82
N ASP A 81 -20.20 1.90 22.95
CA ASP A 81 -19.72 3.21 22.46
C ASP A 81 -19.98 3.34 20.94
N PRO A 82 -20.76 4.34 20.48
CA PRO A 82 -20.99 4.58 19.05
C PRO A 82 -19.71 4.77 18.23
N GLU A 83 -18.62 5.24 18.84
CA GLU A 83 -17.34 5.36 18.14
C GLU A 83 -16.60 4.03 17.98
N CYS A 84 -17.00 2.96 18.68
CA CYS A 84 -16.45 1.63 18.49
C CYS A 84 -16.95 0.96 17.22
N ILE A 85 -18.15 1.32 16.75
CA ILE A 85 -18.78 0.71 15.58
C ILE A 85 -18.45 1.45 14.28
N GLN A 86 -17.65 2.52 14.36
CA GLN A 86 -17.26 3.36 13.23
C GLN A 86 -15.74 3.43 13.13
N LEU A 87 -15.20 2.73 12.14
CA LEU A 87 -13.76 2.64 11.94
C LEU A 87 -13.36 3.31 10.63
N SER A 88 -12.45 4.27 10.71
CA SER A 88 -11.83 4.89 9.54
C SER A 88 -10.32 4.67 9.54
N SER A 89 -9.75 4.31 8.39
CA SER A 89 -8.30 4.23 8.21
C SER A 89 -7.91 4.88 6.89
N PRO A 90 -6.80 5.62 6.87
CA PRO A 90 -6.24 6.09 5.62
C PRO A 90 -5.80 4.90 4.77
N PHE A 91 -6.02 4.99 3.47
CA PHE A 91 -5.47 4.06 2.51
C PHE A 91 -5.01 4.82 1.28
N THR A 92 -4.09 4.24 0.53
CA THR A 92 -3.68 4.79 -0.76
C THR A 92 -4.18 3.87 -1.85
N ILE A 93 -5.01 4.40 -2.76
CA ILE A 93 -5.35 3.68 -4.00
C ILE A 93 -4.06 3.58 -4.81
N ARG A 94 -3.56 2.35 -5.01
CA ARG A 94 -2.40 2.10 -5.87
C ARG A 94 -2.87 1.47 -7.17
N ARG A 95 -2.79 2.24 -8.27
CA ARG A 95 -3.04 1.73 -9.63
C ARG A 95 -1.77 1.05 -10.16
N ARG A 96 -1.85 -0.24 -10.49
CA ARG A 96 -0.83 -0.96 -11.28
C ARG A 96 -1.49 -1.39 -12.59
N GLY A 97 -1.34 -0.61 -13.66
CA GLY A 97 -2.03 -0.91 -14.92
C GLY A 97 -3.56 -1.01 -14.75
N VAL A 98 -4.21 -1.85 -15.57
CA VAL A 98 -5.68 -1.95 -15.69
C VAL A 98 -6.37 -2.52 -14.44
N GLU A 99 -5.64 -3.09 -13.47
CA GLU A 99 -6.23 -3.69 -12.25
C GLU A 99 -6.14 -2.79 -11.01
N THR A 100 -7.27 -2.61 -10.31
CA THR A 100 -7.35 -1.83 -9.07
C THR A 100 -7.03 -2.73 -7.87
N ARG A 101 -5.93 -2.45 -7.16
CA ARG A 101 -5.58 -3.13 -5.90
C ARG A 101 -5.61 -2.16 -4.74
N ILE A 102 -6.49 -2.40 -3.78
CA ILE A 102 -6.60 -1.65 -2.53
C ILE A 102 -5.51 -2.15 -1.57
N VAL A 103 -4.64 -1.27 -1.08
CA VAL A 103 -3.61 -1.59 -0.09
C VAL A 103 -3.84 -0.73 1.16
N ALA A 104 -4.16 -1.39 2.28
CA ALA A 104 -4.35 -0.75 3.58
C ALA A 104 -3.13 -1.00 4.49
N GLY A 105 -2.69 0.06 5.19
CA GLY A 105 -1.58 0.03 6.16
C GLY A 105 -0.24 0.54 5.62
N GLU A 106 0.58 1.11 6.53
CA GLU A 106 1.97 1.46 6.28
C GLU A 106 2.82 0.20 6.17
N ARG A 107 2.87 -0.41 4.98
CA ARG A 107 3.99 -1.31 4.66
C ARG A 107 5.23 -0.44 4.50
N ALA A 108 6.31 -0.83 5.19
CA ALA A 108 7.64 -0.24 5.02
C ALA A 108 7.92 -0.06 3.52
N ARG A 109 8.37 1.15 3.15
CA ARG A 109 8.68 1.54 1.77
C ARG A 109 9.77 0.60 1.25
N GLN A 110 9.39 -0.43 0.51
CA GLN A 110 10.34 -1.38 -0.06
C GLN A 110 10.61 -0.99 -1.52
N PRO A 111 11.88 -0.83 -1.91
CA PRO A 111 12.25 -0.58 -3.30
C PRO A 111 11.67 -1.63 -4.23
N ASP A 112 11.14 -1.20 -5.38
CA ASP A 112 10.70 -2.15 -6.41
C ASP A 112 11.94 -2.82 -7.01
N ALA A 113 12.20 -4.04 -6.56
CA ALA A 113 13.39 -4.81 -6.95
C ALA A 113 13.49 -5.00 -8.47
N ARG A 114 12.37 -5.00 -9.21
CA ARG A 114 12.41 -5.07 -10.68
C ARG A 114 12.91 -3.76 -11.27
N LEU A 115 12.44 -2.63 -10.74
CA LEU A 115 12.85 -1.31 -11.20
C LEU A 115 14.31 -1.03 -10.88
N VAL A 116 14.76 -1.37 -9.67
CA VAL A 116 16.17 -1.26 -9.26
C VAL A 116 17.07 -2.09 -10.16
N ARG A 117 16.72 -3.37 -10.41
CA ARG A 117 17.48 -4.21 -11.34
C ARG A 117 17.53 -3.62 -12.75
N MET A 118 16.45 -3.00 -13.21
CA MET A 118 16.40 -2.43 -14.54
C MET A 118 17.22 -1.14 -14.66
N LEU A 119 17.22 -0.30 -13.62
CA LEU A 119 18.08 0.86 -13.54
C LEU A 119 19.56 0.45 -13.58
N ALA A 120 19.95 -0.59 -12.83
CA ALA A 120 21.31 -1.13 -12.86
C ALA A 120 21.68 -1.67 -14.26
N LYS A 121 20.77 -2.39 -14.92
CA LYS A 121 20.98 -2.86 -16.30
C LYS A 121 21.15 -1.69 -17.28
N ALA A 122 20.31 -0.66 -17.16
CA ALA A 122 20.37 0.51 -18.02
C ALA A 122 21.74 1.20 -17.93
N HIS A 123 22.24 1.44 -16.70
CA HIS A 123 23.57 2.01 -16.48
C HIS A 123 24.68 1.17 -17.10
N ARG A 124 24.63 -0.16 -16.93
CA ARG A 124 25.60 -1.08 -17.54
C ARG A 124 25.58 -0.99 -19.08
N TRP A 125 24.40 -1.05 -19.69
CA TRP A 125 24.28 -0.99 -21.14
C TRP A 125 24.76 0.35 -21.70
N VAL A 126 24.46 1.46 -21.03
CA VAL A 126 24.97 2.78 -21.41
C VAL A 126 26.48 2.87 -21.24
N GLY A 127 27.04 2.28 -20.18
CA GLY A 127 28.49 2.18 -19.97
C GLY A 127 29.19 1.41 -21.10
N GLU A 128 28.64 0.27 -21.51
CA GLU A 128 29.17 -0.52 -22.63
C GLU A 128 29.01 0.20 -23.98
N ALA A 129 27.90 0.90 -24.18
CA ALA A 129 27.70 1.70 -25.38
C ALA A 129 28.72 2.85 -25.47
N ARG A 130 29.02 3.50 -24.34
CA ARG A 130 30.08 4.50 -24.23
C ARG A 130 31.47 3.94 -24.48
N SER A 131 31.71 2.67 -24.14
CA SER A 131 32.97 1.97 -24.44
C SER A 131 33.04 1.44 -25.88
N GLY A 132 32.10 1.80 -26.75
CA GLY A 132 32.11 1.45 -28.17
C GLY A 132 31.31 0.19 -28.53
N THR A 133 30.62 -0.45 -27.58
CA THR A 133 29.80 -1.64 -27.87
C THR A 133 28.45 -1.23 -28.46
N PRO A 134 28.09 -1.61 -29.69
CA PRO A 134 26.81 -1.23 -30.27
C PRO A 134 25.63 -1.85 -29.50
N PHE A 135 24.52 -1.12 -29.36
CA PHE A 135 23.30 -1.64 -28.70
C PHE A 135 22.80 -2.96 -29.31
N ALA A 136 22.99 -3.18 -30.62
CA ALA A 136 22.62 -4.43 -31.28
C ALA A 136 23.40 -5.64 -30.73
N VAL A 137 24.68 -5.45 -30.36
CA VAL A 137 25.52 -6.49 -29.75
C VAL A 137 25.04 -6.78 -28.33
N ILE A 138 24.75 -5.73 -27.55
CA ILE A 138 24.20 -5.82 -26.20
C ILE A 138 22.85 -6.56 -26.22
N ALA A 139 21.97 -6.22 -27.17
CA ALA A 139 20.65 -6.82 -27.35
C ALA A 139 20.72 -8.31 -27.67
N ARG A 140 21.62 -8.72 -28.58
CA ARG A 140 21.87 -10.14 -28.87
C ARG A 140 22.33 -10.90 -27.63
N ARG A 141 23.25 -10.33 -26.84
CA ARG A 141 23.76 -10.95 -25.60
C ARG A 141 22.68 -11.07 -24.52
N GLU A 142 21.84 -10.06 -24.36
CA GLU A 142 20.71 -10.06 -23.42
C GLU A 142 19.48 -10.81 -23.96
N LYS A 143 19.56 -11.39 -25.17
CA LYS A 143 18.47 -12.11 -25.85
C LYS A 143 17.19 -11.28 -25.98
N HIS A 144 17.35 -10.00 -26.32
CA HIS A 144 16.27 -9.05 -26.50
C HIS A 144 16.38 -8.34 -27.85
N ALA A 145 15.28 -7.71 -28.28
CA ALA A 145 15.29 -6.83 -29.44
C ALA A 145 16.08 -5.54 -29.15
N ASP A 146 16.68 -4.93 -30.18
CA ASP A 146 17.43 -3.67 -30.05
C ASP A 146 16.56 -2.56 -29.45
N ALA A 147 15.31 -2.44 -29.90
CA ALA A 147 14.33 -1.51 -29.36
C ALA A 147 14.06 -1.73 -27.85
N TYR A 148 14.03 -2.98 -27.38
CA TYR A 148 13.82 -3.30 -25.98
C TYR A 148 14.93 -2.72 -25.10
N ILE A 149 16.19 -2.87 -25.54
CA ILE A 149 17.37 -2.36 -24.85
C ILE A 149 17.36 -0.83 -24.87
N ARG A 150 17.16 -0.21 -26.03
CA ARG A 150 17.22 1.25 -26.17
C ARG A 150 16.22 1.98 -25.29
N VAL A 151 14.96 1.52 -25.29
CA VAL A 151 13.92 2.13 -24.45
C VAL A 151 14.28 2.02 -22.96
N ARG A 152 14.81 0.89 -22.53
CA ARG A 152 15.17 0.68 -21.11
C ARG A 152 16.50 1.30 -20.73
N ALA A 153 17.42 1.49 -21.67
CA ALA A 153 18.66 2.22 -21.46
C ALA A 153 18.40 3.69 -21.08
N GLN A 154 17.24 4.26 -21.45
CA GLN A 154 16.85 5.61 -21.06
C GLN A 154 16.76 5.81 -19.54
N LEU A 155 16.51 4.75 -18.77
CA LEU A 155 16.46 4.83 -17.30
C LEU A 155 17.79 5.33 -16.70
N ALA A 156 18.92 5.12 -17.37
CA ALA A 156 20.23 5.60 -16.92
C ALA A 156 20.35 7.14 -16.97
N PHE A 157 19.49 7.81 -17.73
CA PHE A 157 19.49 9.26 -17.92
C PHE A 157 18.39 9.98 -17.11
N LEU A 158 17.70 9.27 -16.23
CA LEU A 158 16.75 9.87 -15.29
C LEU A 158 17.45 10.85 -14.35
N SER A 159 16.72 11.84 -13.84
CA SER A 159 17.27 12.79 -12.88
C SER A 159 17.81 12.06 -11.64
N PRO A 160 18.88 12.57 -11.01
CA PRO A 160 19.43 11.98 -9.79
C PRO A 160 18.38 11.80 -8.69
N ARG A 161 17.44 12.75 -8.57
CA ARG A 161 16.33 12.69 -7.60
C ARG A 161 15.40 11.50 -7.85
N ILE A 162 15.05 11.24 -9.11
CA ILE A 162 14.20 10.10 -9.48
C ILE A 162 14.94 8.79 -9.21
N GLN A 163 16.24 8.72 -9.57
CA GLN A 163 17.05 7.53 -9.33
C GLN A 163 17.17 7.21 -7.84
N ALA A 164 17.45 8.23 -7.00
CA ALA A 164 17.49 8.07 -5.54
C ALA A 164 16.15 7.54 -5.01
N ALA A 165 15.04 8.11 -5.45
CA ALA A 165 13.72 7.66 -5.00
C ALA A 165 13.40 6.21 -5.40
N ILE A 166 13.85 5.75 -6.56
CA ILE A 166 13.73 4.35 -6.99
C ILE A 166 14.52 3.42 -6.07
N LEU A 167 15.74 3.82 -5.68
CA LEU A 167 16.61 3.05 -4.79
C LEU A 167 16.09 3.03 -3.35
N ASP A 168 15.51 4.14 -2.88
CA ASP A 168 14.99 4.31 -1.53
C ASP A 168 13.56 3.75 -1.37
N GLY A 169 12.90 3.35 -2.48
CA GLY A 169 11.51 2.92 -2.46
C GLY A 169 10.52 4.05 -2.19
N THR A 170 10.95 5.31 -2.36
CA THR A 170 10.17 6.53 -2.12
C THR A 170 9.58 7.10 -3.40
N GLN A 171 9.77 6.44 -4.55
CA GLN A 171 9.19 6.89 -5.81
C GLN A 171 7.66 6.90 -5.76
N PRO A 172 7.01 7.79 -6.56
CA PRO A 172 5.57 7.78 -6.74
C PRO A 172 5.06 6.37 -7.11
N PRO A 173 3.92 5.93 -6.56
CA PRO A 173 3.46 4.55 -6.67
C PRO A 173 3.08 4.14 -8.11
N ASP A 174 2.77 5.10 -8.96
CA ASP A 174 2.48 4.93 -10.38
C ASP A 174 3.77 4.85 -11.23
N LEU A 175 4.93 5.16 -10.66
CA LEU A 175 6.23 5.06 -11.30
C LEU A 175 6.70 3.61 -11.37
N CYS A 176 6.35 2.93 -12.46
CA CYS A 176 6.79 1.58 -12.75
C CYS A 176 7.51 1.49 -14.11
N LEU A 177 8.13 0.35 -14.39
CA LEU A 177 8.86 0.14 -15.64
C LEU A 177 7.97 0.33 -16.88
N GLU A 178 6.69 -0.03 -16.81
CA GLU A 178 5.75 0.17 -17.91
C GLU A 178 5.54 1.66 -18.21
N ARG A 179 5.44 2.50 -17.16
CA ARG A 179 5.30 3.95 -17.31
C ARG A 179 6.49 4.54 -18.03
N PHE A 180 7.72 4.15 -17.68
CA PHE A 180 8.93 4.58 -18.39
C PHE A 180 8.94 4.16 -19.86
N VAL A 181 8.53 2.92 -20.16
CA VAL A 181 8.55 2.38 -21.54
C VAL A 181 7.54 3.08 -22.45
N ARG A 182 6.43 3.58 -21.89
CA ARG A 182 5.33 4.20 -22.64
C ARG A 182 5.45 5.72 -22.74
N THR A 183 6.39 6.32 -22.02
CA THR A 183 6.54 7.77 -21.93
C THR A 183 7.79 8.20 -22.69
N LEU A 184 7.67 9.25 -23.51
CA LEU A 184 8.84 9.91 -24.07
C LEU A 184 9.52 10.70 -22.94
N ILE A 185 10.70 10.26 -22.52
CA ILE A 185 11.43 10.87 -21.40
C ILE A 185 12.15 12.12 -21.92
N PRO A 186 11.83 13.34 -21.43
CA PRO A 186 12.53 14.55 -21.82
C PRO A 186 13.98 14.51 -21.34
N LEU A 187 14.88 15.22 -22.03
CA LEU A 187 16.29 15.30 -21.62
C LEU A 187 16.49 16.22 -20.41
N ASP A 188 15.61 17.20 -20.22
CA ASP A 188 15.65 18.12 -19.08
C ASP A 188 15.17 17.45 -17.80
N TRP A 189 15.99 17.52 -16.74
CA TRP A 189 15.67 16.86 -15.47
C TRP A 189 14.50 17.49 -14.72
N ALA A 190 14.31 18.81 -14.78
CA ALA A 190 13.16 19.44 -14.14
C ALA A 190 11.85 19.02 -14.82
N GLU A 191 11.88 18.87 -16.14
CA GLU A 191 10.75 18.36 -16.89
C GLU A 191 10.47 16.88 -16.61
N GLN A 192 11.51 16.05 -16.48
CA GLN A 192 11.36 14.67 -16.03
C GLN A 192 10.72 14.59 -14.65
N GLU A 193 11.21 15.38 -13.70
CA GLU A 193 10.70 15.41 -12.33
C GLU A 193 9.23 15.80 -12.30
N ARG A 194 8.85 16.88 -13.00
CA ARG A 194 7.45 17.29 -13.16
C ARG A 194 6.61 16.20 -13.81
N LEU A 195 7.10 15.58 -14.88
CA LEU A 195 6.40 14.52 -15.61
C LEU A 195 6.13 13.30 -14.73
N PHE A 196 7.08 12.93 -13.89
CA PHE A 196 6.98 11.77 -13.02
C PHE A 196 6.36 12.05 -11.65
N GLY A 197 5.97 13.29 -11.35
CA GLY A 197 5.29 13.67 -10.11
C GLY A 197 6.24 13.99 -8.95
N PHE A 198 7.49 14.32 -9.25
CA PHE A 198 8.48 14.85 -8.33
C PHE A 198 8.42 16.37 -8.32
N THR A 199 7.29 16.93 -7.89
CA THR A 199 7.20 18.37 -7.63
C THR A 199 7.87 18.68 -6.28
N ALA A 200 8.53 19.83 -6.17
CA ALA A 200 9.09 20.33 -4.91
C ALA A 200 8.00 20.65 -3.89
#